data_AF-A0A090V9S0-F1
#
_entry.id   AF-A0A090V9S0-F1
#
_cell.length_a   1.000
_cell.length_b   1.000
_cell.length_c   1.000
_cell.angle_alpha   90.00
_cell.angle_beta   90.00
_cell.angle_gamma   90.00
#
_symmetry.space_group_name_H-M   'P 1'
#
loop_
_entity.id
_entity.type
_entity.pdbx_description
1 polymer ?
#
loop_
_entity_poly.entity_id
_entity_poly.type
_entity_poly.pdbx_seq_one_letter_code
_entity_poly.pdbx_strand_id
1 'polypeptide(L)'
;MSFNSSGKPLPSEHRQREIFERYFSPSGGASTTERRKSLNQGKKIVDLVLEDSKNLEKRLGANDKAKLDEYLTSLNQVEQQVKRNEKWLDVPMDDFDASLINLDVDPVSAPDDYVRSMMDLMVLGFQTDSTRVMTYMMAREDGMGFGDNFPKIALGLKGHHSISHDKTTGHWEDWGRLDQWYAKHFAYFINKMKTTEDAHGSLLDNSLILYGSACSSTHNARNCPLILAGGANLGVEHGAYTKFNEKEVRLSNLFVSMLNKVDVRTESFSDSTGPLPSIL
;
A
#
# COMPACT_ATOMS: atom_id res chain seq x y z
N MET A 1 4.74 0.64 1.67
CA MET A 1 5.59 1.85 1.65
C MET A 1 5.88 2.16 0.20
N SER A 2 5.83 3.43 -0.18
CA SER A 2 6.14 3.88 -1.53
C SER A 2 7.18 4.99 -1.46
N PHE A 3 8.13 5.02 -2.39
CA PHE A 3 9.21 6.01 -2.43
C PHE A 3 9.28 6.61 -3.83
N ASN A 4 9.70 7.87 -3.93
CA ASN A 4 9.98 8.48 -5.23
C ASN A 4 11.37 8.04 -5.76
N SER A 5 11.71 8.49 -6.97
CA SER A 5 12.98 8.16 -7.64
C SER A 5 14.23 8.62 -6.87
N SER A 6 14.10 9.59 -5.97
CA SER A 6 15.18 10.06 -5.08
C SER A 6 15.23 9.29 -3.75
N GLY A 7 14.41 8.25 -3.57
CA GLY A 7 14.34 7.47 -2.33
C GLY A 7 13.61 8.16 -1.18
N LYS A 8 12.87 9.25 -1.43
CA LYS A 8 12.07 9.92 -0.40
C LYS A 8 10.70 9.23 -0.26
N PRO A 9 10.22 8.97 0.97
CA PRO A 9 8.95 8.30 1.18
C PRO A 9 7.78 9.16 0.67
N LEU A 10 6.81 8.51 0.04
CA LEU A 10 5.54 9.11 -0.33
C LEU A 10 4.59 9.04 0.87
N PRO A 11 3.82 10.12 1.16
CA PRO A 11 2.81 10.10 2.21
C PRO A 11 1.78 8.97 1.99
N SER A 12 1.43 8.27 3.06
CA SER A 12 0.38 7.24 3.04
C SER A 12 -1.01 7.85 3.25
N GLU A 13 -1.99 7.39 2.48
CA GLU A 13 -3.40 7.69 2.72
C GLU A 13 -3.97 6.70 3.76
N HIS A 14 -4.73 7.21 4.73
CA HIS A 14 -5.23 6.41 5.86
C HIS A 14 -6.64 6.79 6.31
N ARG A 15 -7.32 7.70 5.59
CA ARG A 15 -8.69 8.15 5.89
C ARG A 15 -9.60 7.65 4.77
N GLN A 16 -10.40 6.62 5.05
CA GLN A 16 -11.18 5.88 4.05
C GLN A 16 -12.15 6.77 3.28
N ARG A 17 -12.89 7.63 3.98
CA ARG A 17 -13.76 8.64 3.33
C ARG A 17 -13.01 9.51 2.33
N GLU A 18 -11.85 10.04 2.70
CA GLU A 18 -11.07 10.91 1.82
C GLU A 18 -10.50 10.17 0.61
N ILE A 19 -10.08 8.91 0.79
CA ILE A 19 -9.63 8.03 -0.29
C ILE A 19 -10.81 7.80 -1.25
N PHE A 20 -11.98 7.46 -0.70
CA PHE A 20 -13.17 7.16 -1.50
C PHE A 20 -13.65 8.36 -2.31
N GLU A 21 -13.82 9.51 -1.67
CA GLU A 21 -14.25 10.73 -2.33
C GLU A 21 -13.22 11.22 -3.37
N ARG A 22 -11.94 10.93 -3.16
CA ARG A 22 -10.86 11.31 -4.07
C ARG A 22 -10.86 10.48 -5.35
N TYR A 23 -11.09 9.17 -5.27
CA TYR A 23 -10.88 8.23 -6.36
C TYR A 23 -12.17 7.68 -6.98
N PHE A 24 -13.25 7.48 -6.21
CA PHE A 24 -14.39 6.67 -6.65
C PHE A 24 -15.69 7.44 -6.86
N SER A 25 -15.84 8.65 -6.35
CA SER A 25 -17.14 9.30 -6.49
C SER A 25 -17.47 9.58 -7.98
N PRO A 26 -18.64 9.16 -8.50
CA PRO A 26 -19.04 9.31 -9.93
C PRO A 26 -19.03 10.76 -10.44
N SER A 27 -18.90 11.69 -9.50
CA SER A 27 -18.62 13.10 -9.73
C SER A 27 -17.74 13.73 -8.62
N GLY A 28 -17.18 13.00 -7.66
CA GLY A 28 -16.57 13.66 -6.48
C GLY A 28 -17.59 14.31 -5.54
N GLY A 29 -18.89 14.03 -5.68
CA GLY A 29 -19.98 14.74 -5.01
C GLY A 29 -20.35 16.08 -5.65
N ALA A 30 -19.76 16.44 -6.79
CA ALA A 30 -20.09 17.66 -7.51
C ALA A 30 -19.84 17.55 -9.01
N SER A 31 -20.59 18.27 -9.85
CA SER A 31 -20.33 18.25 -11.32
C SER A 31 -18.83 18.39 -11.61
N THR A 32 -18.30 17.67 -12.60
CA THR A 32 -16.87 17.65 -13.01
C THR A 32 -16.18 19.04 -12.99
N THR A 33 -16.95 20.12 -13.19
CA THR A 33 -16.59 21.52 -12.96
C THR A 33 -16.07 21.85 -11.56
N GLU A 34 -16.74 21.44 -10.49
CA GLU A 34 -16.33 21.73 -9.10
C GLU A 34 -15.10 20.90 -8.69
N ARG A 35 -15.01 19.65 -9.13
CA ARG A 35 -13.79 18.84 -8.95
C ARG A 35 -12.61 19.47 -9.69
N ARG A 36 -12.81 19.88 -10.94
CA ARG A 36 -11.81 20.62 -11.72
C ARG A 36 -11.44 21.95 -11.04
N LYS A 37 -12.40 22.64 -10.43
CA LYS A 37 -12.16 23.85 -9.62
C LYS A 37 -11.32 23.57 -8.38
N SER A 38 -11.62 22.51 -7.63
CA SER A 38 -10.87 22.07 -6.44
C SER A 38 -9.43 21.67 -6.81
N LEU A 39 -9.24 20.88 -7.87
CA LEU A 39 -7.91 20.51 -8.37
C LEU A 39 -7.12 21.75 -8.83
N ASN A 40 -7.76 22.67 -9.55
CA ASN A 40 -7.16 23.95 -9.94
C ASN A 40 -6.80 24.85 -8.74
N GLN A 41 -7.63 24.87 -7.69
CA GLN A 41 -7.31 25.57 -6.44
C GLN A 41 -6.11 24.91 -5.73
N GLY A 42 -6.07 23.58 -5.67
CA GLY A 42 -4.95 22.82 -5.14
C GLY A 42 -3.64 23.15 -5.87
N LYS A 43 -3.66 23.18 -7.21
CA LYS A 43 -2.51 23.63 -8.02
C LYS A 43 -2.06 25.03 -7.67
N LYS A 44 -2.99 26.01 -7.64
CA LYS A 44 -2.66 27.40 -7.31
C LYS A 44 -2.02 27.51 -5.92
N ILE A 45 -2.51 26.77 -4.93
CA ILE A 45 -1.93 26.75 -3.59
C ILE A 45 -0.52 26.16 -3.64
N VAL A 46 -0.31 25.03 -4.32
CA VAL A 46 1.01 24.43 -4.47
C VAL A 46 1.98 25.36 -5.20
N ASP A 47 1.55 26.00 -6.28
CA ASP A 47 2.34 26.97 -7.04
C ASP A 47 2.76 28.17 -6.18
N LEU A 48 1.82 28.74 -5.41
CA LEU A 48 2.09 29.84 -4.48
C LEU A 48 3.09 29.42 -3.40
N VAL A 49 2.91 28.25 -2.79
CA VAL A 49 3.83 27.75 -1.76
C VAL A 49 5.21 27.46 -2.35
N LEU A 50 5.30 26.95 -3.57
CA LEU A 50 6.57 26.73 -4.28
C LEU A 50 7.29 28.05 -4.58
N GLU A 51 6.56 29.09 -4.98
CA GLU A 51 7.12 30.42 -5.21
C GLU A 51 7.65 31.07 -3.92
N ASP A 52 6.85 31.05 -2.85
CA ASP A 52 7.25 31.57 -1.54
C ASP A 52 8.44 30.81 -0.96
N SER A 53 8.46 29.49 -1.16
CA SER A 53 9.57 28.65 -0.68
C SER A 53 10.90 28.98 -1.36
N LYS A 54 10.91 29.33 -2.66
CA LYS A 54 12.13 29.79 -3.36
C LYS A 54 12.67 31.10 -2.79
N ASN A 55 11.78 31.98 -2.34
CA ASN A 55 12.18 33.24 -1.69
C ASN A 55 12.70 32.99 -0.27
N LEU A 56 12.07 32.07 0.47
CA LEU A 56 12.50 31.66 1.80
C LEU A 56 13.87 30.96 1.76
N GLU A 57 14.10 30.05 0.81
CA GLU A 57 15.34 29.29 0.65
C GLU A 57 16.58 30.19 0.59
N LYS A 58 16.48 31.35 -0.08
CA LYS A 58 17.57 32.34 -0.18
C LYS A 58 18.00 32.92 1.17
N ARG A 59 17.13 32.83 2.19
CA ARG A 59 17.31 33.42 3.53
C ARG A 59 17.64 32.39 4.60
N LEU A 60 17.61 31.10 4.27
CA LEU A 60 17.80 30.00 5.22
C LEU A 60 19.26 29.54 5.33
N GLY A 61 19.63 29.06 6.52
CA GLY A 61 20.89 28.34 6.76
C GLY A 61 20.86 26.92 6.18
N ALA A 62 22.02 26.23 6.16
CA ALA A 62 22.16 24.92 5.51
C ALA A 62 21.20 23.85 6.07
N ASN A 63 21.01 23.79 7.39
CA ASN A 63 20.11 22.81 8.02
C ASN A 63 18.63 23.07 7.69
N ASP A 64 18.21 24.34 7.69
CA ASP A 64 16.83 24.71 7.37
C ASP A 64 16.53 24.49 5.88
N LYS A 65 17.51 24.71 5.00
CA LYS A 65 17.41 24.38 3.58
C LYS A 65 17.14 22.89 3.36
N ALA A 66 17.81 22.01 4.10
CA ALA A 66 17.58 20.57 3.99
C ALA A 66 16.14 20.19 4.39
N LYS A 67 15.58 20.84 5.42
CA LYS A 67 14.19 20.64 5.83
C LYS A 67 13.18 21.24 4.86
N LEU A 68 13.46 22.42 4.32
CA LEU A 68 12.64 23.00 3.27
C LEU A 68 12.64 22.13 2.01
N ASP A 69 13.77 21.54 1.63
CA ASP A 69 13.86 20.61 0.49
C ASP A 69 13.03 19.33 0.70
N GLU A 70 13.00 18.78 1.92
CA GLU A 70 12.11 17.67 2.30
C GLU A 70 10.63 18.05 2.11
N TYR A 71 10.24 19.24 2.58
CA TYR A 71 8.89 19.78 2.42
C TYR A 71 8.53 20.04 0.95
N LEU A 72 9.41 20.69 0.19
CA LEU A 72 9.20 20.99 -1.23
C LEU A 72 9.10 19.72 -2.08
N THR A 73 9.86 18.68 -1.72
CA THR A 73 9.71 17.38 -2.39
C THR A 73 8.33 16.80 -2.14
N SER A 74 7.81 16.88 -0.91
CA SER A 74 6.45 16.42 -0.60
C SER A 74 5.39 17.19 -1.39
N LEU A 75 5.54 18.51 -1.55
CA LEU A 75 4.66 19.33 -2.39
C LEU A 75 4.71 18.95 -3.86
N ASN A 76 5.89 18.69 -4.41
CA ASN A 76 6.03 18.19 -5.79
C ASN A 76 5.29 16.86 -5.97
N GLN A 77 5.30 15.96 -4.98
CA GLN A 77 4.52 14.72 -5.06
C GLN A 77 3.00 14.98 -5.09
N VAL A 78 2.52 15.96 -4.31
CA VAL A 78 1.12 16.39 -4.34
C VAL A 78 0.77 16.95 -5.72
N GLU A 79 1.62 17.79 -6.31
CA GLU A 79 1.41 18.34 -7.65
C GLU A 79 1.32 17.23 -8.72
N GLN A 80 2.23 16.26 -8.67
CA GLN A 80 2.21 15.12 -9.60
C GLN A 80 0.98 14.25 -9.41
N GLN A 81 0.52 14.06 -8.16
CA GLN A 81 -0.73 13.36 -7.88
C GLN A 81 -1.93 14.12 -8.48
N VAL A 82 -1.99 15.45 -8.33
CA VAL A 82 -3.05 16.28 -8.92
C VAL A 82 -3.05 16.15 -10.44
N LYS A 83 -1.88 16.21 -11.10
CA LYS A 83 -1.74 16.00 -12.55
C LYS A 83 -2.20 14.61 -12.99
N ARG A 84 -1.92 13.56 -12.21
CA ARG A 84 -2.44 12.21 -12.48
C ARG A 84 -3.95 12.17 -12.36
N ASN A 85 -4.51 12.69 -11.28
CA ASN A 85 -5.96 12.70 -11.04
C ASN A 85 -6.72 13.48 -12.13
N GLU A 86 -6.14 14.54 -12.69
CA GLU A 86 -6.73 15.25 -13.82
C GLU A 86 -6.86 14.39 -15.08
N LYS A 87 -5.88 13.52 -15.37
CA LYS A 87 -5.96 12.63 -16.53
C LYS A 87 -7.11 11.63 -16.43
N TRP A 88 -7.52 11.30 -15.20
CA TRP A 88 -8.64 10.39 -14.94
C TRP A 88 -10.00 11.08 -14.96
N LEU A 89 -10.08 12.42 -14.98
CA LEU A 89 -11.37 13.13 -14.96
C LEU A 89 -12.25 12.84 -16.18
N ASP A 90 -11.62 12.56 -17.31
CA ASP A 90 -12.32 12.31 -18.58
C ASP A 90 -12.38 10.81 -18.93
N VAL A 91 -11.87 9.92 -18.05
CA VAL A 91 -11.99 8.47 -18.20
C VAL A 91 -13.31 8.05 -17.55
N PRO A 92 -14.25 7.45 -18.31
CA PRO A 92 -15.47 6.91 -17.74
C PRO A 92 -15.12 5.85 -16.70
N MET A 93 -15.71 5.96 -15.51
CA MET A 93 -15.60 4.94 -14.48
C MET A 93 -16.77 3.99 -14.60
N ASP A 94 -16.49 2.69 -14.54
CA ASP A 94 -17.52 1.66 -14.53
C ASP A 94 -18.42 1.80 -13.30
N ASP A 95 -19.67 1.36 -13.43
CA ASP A 95 -20.61 1.33 -12.32
C ASP A 95 -20.10 0.36 -11.24
N PHE A 96 -20.16 0.81 -9.97
CA PHE A 96 -19.76 -0.01 -8.83
C PHE A 96 -20.72 0.21 -7.65
N ASP A 97 -20.78 -0.77 -6.75
CA ASP A 97 -21.53 -0.67 -5.49
C ASP A 97 -20.56 -0.52 -4.31
N ALA A 98 -20.61 0.65 -3.67
CA ALA A 98 -19.86 0.94 -2.46
C ALA A 98 -20.74 1.07 -1.21
N SER A 99 -22.03 0.73 -1.30
CA SER A 99 -22.99 0.87 -0.19
C SER A 99 -22.61 0.07 1.06
N LEU A 100 -21.86 -1.01 0.88
CA LEU A 100 -21.39 -1.88 1.95
C LEU A 100 -20.02 -1.47 2.53
N ILE A 101 -19.35 -0.46 1.95
CA ILE A 101 -18.06 0.01 2.45
C ILE A 101 -18.31 1.04 3.56
N ASN A 102 -17.93 0.71 4.79
CA ASN A 102 -17.97 1.68 5.87
C ASN A 102 -16.79 2.66 5.75
N LEU A 103 -17.06 3.92 5.41
CA LEU A 103 -16.01 4.94 5.19
C LEU A 103 -15.62 5.72 6.45
N ASP A 104 -16.41 5.63 7.53
CA ASP A 104 -16.23 6.37 8.78
C ASP A 104 -15.81 5.43 9.92
N VAL A 105 -14.79 4.61 9.68
CA VAL A 105 -14.30 3.70 10.71
C VAL A 105 -13.24 4.40 11.56
N ASP A 106 -13.45 4.38 12.87
CA ASP A 106 -12.44 4.83 13.83
C ASP A 106 -11.44 3.69 14.12
N PRO A 107 -10.15 3.82 13.71
CA PRO A 107 -9.14 2.80 13.95
C PRO A 107 -8.83 2.55 15.43
N VAL A 108 -9.21 3.47 16.32
CA VAL A 108 -8.93 3.36 17.76
C VAL A 108 -10.00 2.53 18.49
N SER A 109 -11.16 2.32 17.88
CA SER A 109 -12.25 1.53 18.46
C SER A 109 -12.63 0.29 17.64
N ALA A 110 -12.41 0.30 16.32
CA ALA A 110 -12.82 -0.77 15.42
C ALA A 110 -11.69 -1.15 14.41
N PRO A 111 -10.58 -1.75 14.90
CA PRO A 111 -9.43 -2.10 14.06
C PRO A 111 -9.76 -3.08 12.93
N ASP A 112 -10.62 -4.07 13.19
CA ASP A 112 -11.04 -5.06 12.18
C ASP A 112 -11.78 -4.41 11.01
N ASP A 113 -12.74 -3.54 11.31
CA ASP A 113 -13.52 -2.82 10.30
C ASP A 113 -12.66 -1.80 9.56
N TYR A 114 -11.69 -1.19 10.25
CA TYR A 114 -10.78 -0.21 9.65
C TYR A 114 -9.92 -0.87 8.57
N VAL A 115 -9.33 -2.02 8.91
CA VAL A 115 -8.53 -2.83 7.98
C VAL A 115 -9.38 -3.32 6.81
N ARG A 116 -10.56 -3.87 7.08
CA ARG A 116 -11.44 -4.42 6.04
C ARG A 116 -11.94 -3.32 5.10
N SER A 117 -12.33 -2.17 5.62
CA SER A 117 -12.73 -1.02 4.80
C SER A 117 -11.61 -0.54 3.89
N MET A 118 -10.36 -0.49 4.38
CA MET A 118 -9.21 -0.17 3.53
C MET A 118 -9.01 -1.23 2.44
N MET A 119 -9.13 -2.52 2.78
CA MET A 119 -9.05 -3.63 1.81
C MET A 119 -10.19 -3.57 0.77
N ASP A 120 -11.40 -3.18 1.18
CA ASP A 120 -12.53 -3.01 0.27
C ASP A 120 -12.29 -1.87 -0.73
N LEU A 121 -11.70 -0.76 -0.27
CA LEU A 121 -11.26 0.32 -1.17
C LEU A 121 -10.15 -0.12 -2.13
N MET A 122 -9.24 -1.00 -1.68
CA MET A 122 -8.23 -1.58 -2.56
C MET A 122 -8.86 -2.47 -3.64
N VAL A 123 -9.81 -3.33 -3.26
CA VAL A 123 -10.57 -4.16 -4.22
C VAL A 123 -11.31 -3.28 -5.20
N LEU A 124 -11.98 -2.23 -4.72
CA LEU A 124 -12.70 -1.28 -5.57
C LEU A 124 -11.76 -0.60 -6.57
N GLY A 125 -10.56 -0.19 -6.13
CA GLY A 125 -9.58 0.42 -7.03
C GLY A 125 -9.03 -0.48 -8.12
N PHE A 126 -9.03 -1.80 -7.90
CA PHE A 126 -8.76 -2.77 -8.98
C PHE A 126 -9.99 -3.00 -9.85
N GLN A 127 -11.17 -3.15 -9.24
CA GLN A 127 -12.44 -3.36 -9.95
C GLN A 127 -12.77 -2.24 -10.94
N THR A 128 -12.50 -0.99 -10.56
CA THR A 128 -12.75 0.21 -11.39
C THR A 128 -11.53 0.65 -12.19
N ASP A 129 -10.52 -0.23 -12.32
CA ASP A 129 -9.27 0.01 -13.04
C ASP A 129 -8.55 1.35 -12.70
N SER A 130 -8.69 1.82 -11.45
CA SER A 130 -8.20 3.14 -11.04
C SER A 130 -6.69 3.15 -10.77
N THR A 131 -6.09 1.98 -10.52
CA THR A 131 -4.64 1.82 -10.39
C THR A 131 -4.22 0.39 -10.72
N ARG A 132 -2.96 0.24 -11.17
CA ARG A 132 -2.33 -1.06 -11.43
C ARG A 132 -1.54 -1.59 -10.24
N VAL A 133 -1.19 -0.74 -9.27
CA VAL A 133 -0.33 -1.09 -8.14
C VAL A 133 -0.83 -0.44 -6.86
N MET A 134 -0.82 -1.19 -5.77
CA MET A 134 -1.12 -0.72 -4.41
C MET A 134 -0.10 -1.28 -3.42
N THR A 135 0.20 -0.51 -2.36
CA THR A 135 0.90 -1.05 -1.18
C THR A 135 0.12 -0.65 0.06
N TYR A 136 -0.07 -1.61 0.97
CA TYR A 136 -0.76 -1.37 2.23
C TYR A 136 0.10 -1.84 3.38
N MET A 137 0.26 -0.97 4.38
CA MET A 137 1.01 -1.23 5.59
C MET A 137 0.04 -1.10 6.75
N MET A 138 -0.29 -2.22 7.39
CA MET A 138 -1.32 -2.29 8.43
C MET A 138 -0.86 -1.64 9.75
N ALA A 139 0.41 -1.82 10.09
CA ALA A 139 1.06 -1.20 11.24
C ALA A 139 2.50 -0.82 10.86
N ARG A 140 3.00 0.25 11.48
CA ARG A 140 4.41 0.63 11.36
C ARG A 140 5.22 -0.06 12.45
N GLU A 141 6.39 -0.54 12.08
CA GLU A 141 7.27 -1.27 12.98
C GLU A 141 7.96 -0.39 14.03
N ASP A 142 7.99 0.92 13.86
CA ASP A 142 8.61 1.87 14.80
C ASP A 142 7.71 2.23 15.99
N GLY A 143 6.59 1.52 16.18
CA GLY A 143 5.64 1.75 17.27
C GLY A 143 4.85 3.04 17.13
N MET A 144 4.92 3.71 15.96
CA MET A 144 4.20 4.95 15.71
C MET A 144 2.88 4.72 14.99
N GLY A 145 1.92 5.61 15.23
CA GLY A 145 0.61 5.60 14.60
C GLY A 145 -0.39 4.68 15.31
N PHE A 146 -1.66 4.77 14.93
CA PHE A 146 -2.74 4.03 15.59
C PHE A 146 -2.61 2.50 15.41
N GLY A 147 -1.95 2.04 14.34
CA GLY A 147 -1.78 0.61 14.04
C GLY A 147 -0.99 -0.16 15.09
N ASP A 148 -0.10 0.49 15.85
CA ASP A 148 0.58 -0.17 16.99
C ASP A 148 -0.41 -0.67 18.04
N ASN A 149 -1.56 0.00 18.19
CA ASN A 149 -2.57 -0.36 19.18
C ASN A 149 -3.56 -1.43 18.68
N PHE A 150 -3.52 -1.86 17.42
CA PHE A 150 -4.43 -2.88 16.91
C PHE A 150 -4.43 -4.17 17.73
N PRO A 151 -3.28 -4.76 18.13
CA PRO A 151 -3.30 -5.97 18.94
C PRO A 151 -3.86 -5.73 20.36
N LYS A 152 -3.70 -4.51 20.91
CA LYS A 152 -4.29 -4.13 22.20
C LYS A 152 -5.82 -4.14 22.11
N ILE A 153 -6.36 -3.52 21.07
CA ILE A 153 -7.80 -3.33 20.90
C ILE A 153 -8.47 -4.64 20.44
N ALA A 154 -7.91 -5.31 19.44
CA ALA A 154 -8.52 -6.51 18.84
C ALA A 154 -8.31 -7.78 19.67
N LEU A 155 -7.20 -7.89 20.40
CA LEU A 155 -6.77 -9.14 21.03
C LEU A 155 -6.46 -9.02 22.54
N GLY A 156 -6.48 -7.82 23.11
CA GLY A 156 -6.09 -7.57 24.49
C GLY A 156 -4.60 -7.76 24.77
N LEU A 157 -3.75 -7.63 23.74
CA LEU A 157 -2.31 -7.86 23.81
C LEU A 157 -1.51 -6.56 24.06
N LYS A 158 -0.17 -6.64 24.03
CA LYS A 158 0.71 -5.45 23.96
C LYS A 158 0.61 -4.78 22.57
N GLY A 159 1.31 -3.66 22.38
CA GLY A 159 1.38 -3.02 21.05
C GLY A 159 2.21 -3.83 20.07
N HIS A 160 1.95 -3.69 18.76
CA HIS A 160 2.65 -4.42 17.69
C HIS A 160 4.17 -4.39 17.87
N HIS A 161 4.74 -3.19 18.05
CA HIS A 161 6.17 -3.02 18.23
C HIS A 161 6.70 -3.69 19.50
N SER A 162 5.91 -3.67 20.58
CA SER A 162 6.30 -4.36 21.82
C SER A 162 6.29 -5.88 21.65
N ILE A 163 5.35 -6.43 20.89
CA ILE A 163 5.27 -7.87 20.62
C ILE A 163 6.46 -8.29 19.72
N SER A 164 6.88 -7.46 18.76
CA SER A 164 7.96 -7.79 17.80
C SER A 164 9.37 -7.74 18.37
N HIS A 165 9.51 -7.02 19.49
CA HIS A 165 10.73 -6.95 20.27
C HIS A 165 10.70 -7.84 21.53
N ASP A 166 9.60 -8.57 21.78
CA ASP A 166 9.51 -9.45 22.94
C ASP A 166 10.47 -10.64 22.79
N LYS A 167 11.19 -10.95 23.87
CA LYS A 167 12.15 -12.07 23.94
C LYS A 167 11.89 -12.96 25.15
N THR A 168 10.80 -12.74 25.87
CA THR A 168 10.45 -13.51 27.06
C THR A 168 10.06 -14.93 26.69
N THR A 169 10.32 -15.91 27.55
CA THR A 169 9.92 -17.30 27.29
C THR A 169 8.40 -17.38 27.12
N GLY A 170 7.93 -17.91 25.98
CA GLY A 170 6.51 -18.04 25.67
C GLY A 170 5.89 -16.90 24.85
N HIS A 171 6.61 -15.82 24.55
CA HIS A 171 6.08 -14.68 23.77
C HIS A 171 5.50 -15.04 22.40
N TRP A 172 5.92 -16.18 21.82
CA TRP A 172 5.44 -16.68 20.54
C TRP A 172 3.93 -16.96 20.51
N GLU A 173 3.27 -17.19 21.65
CA GLU A 173 1.82 -17.38 21.69
C GLU A 173 1.09 -16.08 21.31
N ASP A 174 1.48 -14.95 21.91
CA ASP A 174 0.91 -13.64 21.57
C ASP A 174 1.28 -13.22 20.15
N TRP A 175 2.52 -13.52 19.70
CA TRP A 175 2.95 -13.29 18.31
C TRP A 175 2.08 -14.09 17.33
N GLY A 176 1.87 -15.39 17.59
CA GLY A 176 1.05 -16.25 16.75
C GLY A 176 -0.43 -15.85 16.72
N ARG A 177 -0.97 -15.35 17.83
CA ARG A 177 -2.33 -14.78 17.88
C ARG A 177 -2.45 -13.54 17.01
N LEU A 178 -1.43 -12.67 17.02
CA LEU A 178 -1.38 -11.50 16.16
C LEU A 178 -1.23 -11.88 14.68
N ASP A 179 -0.33 -12.81 14.35
CA ASP A 179 -0.17 -13.33 12.99
C ASP A 179 -1.49 -13.94 12.46
N GLN A 180 -2.20 -14.70 13.31
CA GLN A 180 -3.51 -15.25 12.95
C GLN A 180 -4.53 -14.15 12.67
N TRP A 181 -4.53 -13.06 13.44
CA TRP A 181 -5.41 -11.92 13.21
C TRP A 181 -5.13 -11.25 11.86
N TYR A 182 -3.86 -10.98 11.55
CA TYR A 182 -3.47 -10.46 10.22
C TYR A 182 -3.85 -11.41 9.08
N ALA A 183 -3.59 -12.72 9.25
CA ALA A 183 -3.92 -13.74 8.26
C ALA A 183 -5.43 -13.84 7.99
N LYS A 184 -6.30 -13.62 9.00
CA LYS A 184 -7.77 -13.55 8.81
C LYS A 184 -8.17 -12.40 7.89
N HIS A 185 -7.54 -11.23 8.02
CA HIS A 185 -7.79 -10.10 7.12
C HIS A 185 -7.23 -10.36 5.71
N PHE A 186 -6.06 -10.98 5.61
CA PHE A 186 -5.54 -11.40 4.32
C PHE A 186 -6.47 -12.40 3.62
N ALA A 187 -7.01 -13.38 4.34
CA ALA A 187 -7.99 -14.32 3.81
C ALA A 187 -9.28 -13.62 3.35
N TYR A 188 -9.76 -12.62 4.10
CA TYR A 188 -10.87 -11.76 3.68
C TYR A 188 -10.58 -11.05 2.35
N PHE A 189 -9.40 -10.41 2.24
CA PHE A 189 -8.99 -9.72 1.02
C PHE A 189 -8.88 -10.66 -0.17
N ILE A 190 -8.24 -11.83 -0.01
CA ILE A 190 -8.15 -12.85 -1.05
C ILE A 190 -9.54 -13.32 -1.49
N ASN A 191 -10.47 -13.54 -0.55
CA ASN A 191 -11.83 -13.91 -0.90
C ASN A 191 -12.54 -12.81 -1.70
N LYS A 192 -12.41 -11.54 -1.30
CA LYS A 192 -12.95 -10.41 -2.06
C LYS A 192 -12.37 -10.32 -3.47
N MET A 193 -11.05 -10.38 -3.60
CA MET A 193 -10.38 -10.41 -4.91
C MET A 193 -10.83 -11.59 -5.77
N LYS A 194 -11.13 -12.74 -5.15
CA LYS A 194 -11.64 -13.91 -5.86
C LYS A 194 -13.07 -13.71 -6.37
N THR A 195 -13.95 -13.16 -5.55
CA THR A 195 -15.39 -13.02 -5.84
C THR A 195 -15.74 -11.76 -6.63
N THR A 196 -14.84 -10.79 -6.69
CA THR A 196 -15.01 -9.58 -7.50
C THR A 196 -14.41 -9.83 -8.88
N GLU A 197 -15.18 -9.50 -9.91
CA GLU A 197 -14.77 -9.64 -11.31
C GLU A 197 -14.55 -8.27 -11.97
N ASP A 198 -13.63 -8.25 -12.94
CA ASP A 198 -13.48 -7.19 -13.93
C ASP A 198 -13.77 -7.73 -15.36
N ALA A 199 -13.44 -6.95 -16.39
CA ALA A 199 -13.61 -7.34 -17.79
C ALA A 199 -12.82 -8.61 -18.19
N HIS A 200 -11.89 -9.07 -17.37
CA HIS A 200 -11.01 -10.20 -17.59
C HIS A 200 -11.26 -11.35 -16.60
N GLY A 201 -12.36 -11.30 -15.83
CA GLY A 201 -12.74 -12.32 -14.84
C GLY A 201 -12.34 -11.95 -13.42
N SER A 202 -12.00 -12.94 -12.60
CA SER A 202 -11.68 -12.72 -11.18
C SER A 202 -10.46 -11.79 -11.01
N LEU A 203 -10.58 -10.77 -10.16
CA LEU A 203 -9.45 -9.86 -9.86
C LEU A 203 -8.23 -10.62 -9.32
N LEU A 204 -8.46 -11.69 -8.55
CA LEU A 204 -7.40 -12.54 -8.01
C LEU A 204 -6.62 -13.23 -9.13
N ASP A 205 -7.29 -13.70 -10.18
CA ASP A 205 -6.63 -14.41 -11.28
C ASP A 205 -5.79 -13.47 -12.16
N ASN A 206 -6.16 -12.18 -12.20
CA ASN A 206 -5.51 -11.14 -13.00
C ASN A 206 -4.48 -10.28 -12.21
N SER A 207 -4.25 -10.56 -10.92
CA SER A 207 -3.39 -9.76 -10.06
C SER A 207 -2.37 -10.59 -9.27
N LEU A 208 -1.18 -10.03 -9.01
CA LEU A 208 -0.21 -10.61 -8.07
C LEU A 208 -0.27 -9.91 -6.72
N ILE A 209 -0.43 -10.69 -5.66
CA ILE A 209 -0.54 -10.18 -4.29
C ILE A 209 0.61 -10.78 -3.47
N LEU A 210 1.52 -9.92 -2.99
CA LEU A 210 2.56 -10.30 -2.04
C LEU A 210 2.17 -9.83 -0.64
N TYR A 211 2.11 -10.77 0.30
CA TYR A 211 1.75 -10.51 1.69
C TYR A 211 2.79 -11.10 2.63
N GLY A 212 3.07 -10.41 3.73
CA GLY A 212 3.94 -10.91 4.80
C GLY A 212 4.79 -9.83 5.43
N SER A 213 5.90 -10.26 6.04
CA SER A 213 6.85 -9.38 6.73
C SER A 213 8.17 -9.31 5.99
N ALA A 214 8.84 -8.15 6.08
CA ALA A 214 10.21 -7.98 5.61
C ALA A 214 11.26 -8.57 6.56
N CYS A 215 10.85 -9.13 7.71
CA CYS A 215 11.73 -9.76 8.69
C CYS A 215 11.17 -11.11 9.18
N SER A 216 12.04 -12.08 9.42
CA SER A 216 11.69 -13.38 10.03
C SER A 216 11.72 -13.39 11.55
N SER A 217 12.52 -12.50 12.13
CA SER A 217 12.62 -12.21 13.56
C SER A 217 13.03 -10.74 13.72
N THR A 218 13.15 -10.23 14.94
CA THR A 218 13.52 -8.83 15.21
C THR A 218 14.72 -8.37 14.35
N HIS A 219 14.46 -7.46 13.40
CA HIS A 219 15.40 -6.88 12.44
C HIS A 219 16.22 -7.89 11.59
N ASN A 220 15.69 -9.09 11.36
CA ASN A 220 16.35 -10.10 10.53
C ASN A 220 15.66 -10.25 9.17
N ALA A 221 16.23 -9.64 8.12
CA ALA A 221 15.73 -9.70 6.74
C ALA A 221 16.12 -10.98 5.97
N ARG A 222 16.34 -12.10 6.67
CA ARG A 222 16.59 -13.43 6.07
C ARG A 222 15.37 -14.31 6.21
N ASN A 223 15.09 -15.16 5.22
CA ASN A 223 13.98 -16.12 5.23
C ASN A 223 12.64 -15.49 5.63
N CYS A 224 12.32 -14.35 5.02
CA CYS A 224 11.10 -13.60 5.30
C CYS A 224 9.84 -14.45 5.08
N PRO A 225 8.85 -14.40 6.00
CA PRO A 225 7.61 -15.15 5.85
C PRO A 225 6.71 -14.42 4.85
N LEU A 226 6.69 -14.92 3.61
CA LEU A 226 5.99 -14.29 2.49
C LEU A 226 5.01 -15.27 1.84
N ILE A 227 3.88 -14.74 1.40
CA ILE A 227 2.85 -15.43 0.62
C ILE A 227 2.70 -14.66 -0.69
N LEU A 228 2.86 -15.37 -1.81
CA LEU A 228 2.45 -14.89 -3.13
C LEU A 228 1.12 -15.55 -3.48
N ALA A 229 0.13 -14.77 -3.90
CA ALA A 229 -1.19 -15.25 -4.28
C ALA A 229 -1.68 -14.56 -5.57
N GLY A 230 -2.62 -15.21 -6.27
CA GLY A 230 -3.24 -14.70 -7.49
C GLY A 230 -2.39 -14.87 -8.76
N GLY A 231 -2.87 -14.36 -9.89
CA GLY A 231 -2.13 -14.39 -11.15
C GLY A 231 -2.24 -15.71 -11.91
N ALA A 232 -3.34 -16.45 -11.75
CA ALA A 232 -3.61 -17.64 -12.55
C ALA A 232 -3.62 -17.32 -14.06
N ASN A 233 -4.21 -16.19 -14.46
CA ASN A 233 -4.20 -15.71 -15.84
C ASN A 233 -2.85 -15.11 -16.26
N LEU A 234 -1.95 -14.87 -15.29
CA LEU A 234 -0.55 -14.49 -15.51
C LEU A 234 0.37 -15.73 -15.55
N GLY A 235 -0.21 -16.93 -15.48
CA GLY A 235 0.49 -18.20 -15.49
C GLY A 235 1.30 -18.47 -14.23
N VAL A 236 0.85 -18.04 -13.05
CA VAL A 236 1.49 -18.39 -11.78
C VAL A 236 0.92 -19.69 -11.23
N GLU A 237 1.78 -20.67 -11.01
CA GLU A 237 1.43 -21.94 -10.36
C GLU A 237 1.58 -21.84 -8.83
N HIS A 238 0.46 -22.07 -8.12
CA HIS A 238 0.39 -22.04 -6.65
C HIS A 238 0.31 -23.43 -6.03
N GLY A 239 0.37 -23.51 -4.69
CA GLY A 239 0.14 -24.75 -3.94
C GLY A 239 1.39 -25.36 -3.31
N ALA A 240 2.50 -24.63 -3.29
CA ALA A 240 3.75 -25.07 -2.69
C ALA A 240 4.13 -24.21 -1.47
N TYR A 241 4.81 -24.85 -0.51
CA TYR A 241 5.61 -24.18 0.51
C TYR A 241 7.08 -24.39 0.17
N THR A 242 7.79 -23.31 -0.15
CA THR A 242 9.19 -23.38 -0.59
C THR A 242 10.09 -22.61 0.37
N LYS A 243 11.04 -23.31 0.97
CA LYS A 243 12.14 -22.68 1.71
C LYS A 243 13.37 -22.63 0.80
N PHE A 244 13.80 -21.42 0.47
CA PHE A 244 14.98 -21.22 -0.35
C PHE A 244 16.26 -21.25 0.48
N ASN A 245 17.38 -21.63 -0.17
CA ASN A 245 18.70 -21.50 0.43
C ASN A 245 19.12 -20.02 0.43
N GLU A 246 19.22 -19.43 1.62
CA GLU A 246 19.53 -18.00 1.82
C GLU A 246 20.88 -17.54 1.26
N LYS A 247 21.79 -18.46 0.92
CA LYS A 247 23.08 -18.13 0.29
C LYS A 247 22.99 -18.07 -1.23
N GLU A 248 22.00 -18.72 -1.82
CA GLU A 248 21.89 -18.93 -3.27
C GLU A 248 20.77 -18.10 -3.88
N VAL A 249 19.66 -17.93 -3.16
CA VAL A 249 18.46 -17.29 -3.67
C VAL A 249 18.21 -15.99 -2.92
N ARG A 250 18.11 -14.90 -3.69
CA ARG A 250 17.88 -13.55 -3.19
C ARG A 250 16.40 -13.21 -3.28
N LEU A 251 15.86 -12.53 -2.27
CA LEU A 251 14.46 -12.08 -2.26
C LEU A 251 14.15 -11.20 -3.48
N SER A 252 15.11 -10.39 -3.93
CA SER A 252 14.98 -9.55 -5.13
C SER A 252 14.67 -10.34 -6.41
N ASN A 253 15.03 -11.64 -6.49
CA ASN A 253 14.66 -12.51 -7.62
C ASN A 253 13.13 -12.71 -7.71
N LEU A 254 12.42 -12.73 -6.58
CA LEU A 254 10.94 -12.76 -6.54
C LEU A 254 10.38 -11.51 -7.23
N PHE A 255 10.91 -10.32 -6.92
CA PHE A 255 10.43 -9.07 -7.51
C PHE A 255 10.67 -9.00 -9.02
N VAL A 256 11.83 -9.46 -9.49
CA VAL A 256 12.10 -9.59 -10.93
C VAL A 256 11.06 -10.51 -11.60
N SER A 257 10.72 -11.62 -10.95
CA SER A 257 9.71 -12.56 -11.48
C SER A 257 8.33 -11.94 -11.53
N MET A 258 7.91 -11.28 -10.45
CA MET A 258 6.61 -10.60 -10.38
C MET A 258 6.49 -9.53 -11.46
N LEU A 259 7.52 -8.70 -11.66
CA LEU A 259 7.52 -7.66 -12.70
C LEU A 259 7.40 -8.25 -14.11
N ASN A 260 8.17 -9.31 -14.41
CA ASN A 260 8.08 -9.97 -15.72
C ASN A 260 6.72 -10.66 -15.93
N LYS A 261 6.07 -11.17 -14.87
CA LYS A 261 4.73 -11.78 -14.95
C LYS A 261 3.61 -10.77 -15.25
N VAL A 262 3.84 -9.49 -14.99
CA VAL A 262 2.93 -8.38 -15.35
C VAL A 262 3.45 -7.58 -16.55
N ASP A 263 4.23 -8.22 -17.42
CA ASP A 263 4.80 -7.66 -18.66
C ASP A 263 5.71 -6.43 -18.48
N VAL A 264 6.20 -6.19 -17.26
CA VAL A 264 7.23 -5.17 -17.00
C VAL A 264 8.61 -5.82 -17.15
N ARG A 265 9.12 -5.84 -18.39
CA ARG A 265 10.42 -6.43 -18.72
C ARG A 265 11.52 -5.90 -17.81
N THR A 266 12.02 -6.78 -16.94
CA THR A 266 13.01 -6.45 -15.90
C THR A 266 14.08 -7.53 -15.88
N GLU A 267 15.33 -7.15 -16.18
CA GLU A 267 16.46 -8.09 -16.20
C GLU A 267 17.09 -8.23 -14.81
N SER A 268 17.06 -7.16 -14.00
CA SER A 268 17.58 -7.16 -12.64
C SER A 268 16.90 -6.09 -11.78
N PHE A 269 16.83 -6.33 -10.47
CA PHE A 269 16.39 -5.37 -9.46
C PHE A 269 17.25 -5.51 -8.20
N SER A 270 17.80 -4.39 -7.69
CA SER A 270 18.67 -4.39 -6.52
C SER A 270 19.80 -5.41 -6.65
N ASP A 271 19.92 -6.34 -5.71
CA ASP A 271 20.88 -7.43 -5.73
C ASP A 271 20.39 -8.68 -6.45
N SER A 272 19.33 -8.68 -7.26
CA SER A 272 18.87 -9.92 -7.91
C SER A 272 19.95 -10.59 -8.78
N THR A 273 19.98 -11.91 -8.82
CA THR A 273 20.83 -12.69 -9.74
C THR A 273 20.08 -13.21 -10.96
N GLY A 274 18.77 -12.97 -11.03
CA GLY A 274 17.89 -13.38 -12.12
C GLY A 274 16.44 -13.54 -11.63
N PRO A 275 15.53 -14.07 -12.45
CA PRO A 275 14.19 -14.45 -11.99
C PRO A 275 14.27 -15.62 -11.01
N LEU A 276 13.27 -15.71 -10.15
CA LEU A 276 13.08 -16.82 -9.22
C LEU A 276 12.64 -18.05 -10.03
N PRO A 277 13.34 -19.19 -9.92
CA PRO A 277 13.04 -20.37 -10.75
C PRO A 277 11.64 -20.96 -10.57
N SER A 278 10.96 -20.67 -9.46
CA SER A 278 9.80 -21.44 -8.98
C SER A 278 8.47 -20.66 -8.97
N ILE A 279 8.30 -19.69 -9.89
CA ILE A 279 7.03 -18.96 -10.12
C ILE A 279 6.46 -19.25 -11.52
N LEU A 280 7.02 -20.24 -12.21
CA LEU A 280 6.47 -20.81 -13.44
C LEU A 280 5.59 -21.99 -13.05
#